data_AF-A0ABD5DXL1-F1
#
_entry.id   AF-A0ABD5DXL1-F1
#
_cell.length_a   1.000
_cell.length_b   1.000
_cell.length_c   1.000
_cell.angle_alpha   90.00
_cell.angle_beta   90.00
_cell.angle_gamma   90.00
#
_symmetry.space_group_name_H-M   'P 1'
#
loop_
_entity.id
_entity.type
_entity.pdbx_description
1 polymer ?
#
loop_
_entity_poly.entity_id
_entity_poly.type
_entity_poly.pdbx_seq_one_letter_code
_entity_poly.pdbx_strand_id
1 'polypeptide(L)'
;RILTGSEGTLAFITEARLDITRLPKVRRLVNVKYDSFDSALRNAPFMVEAKALSVETVDSKVLNLAREDIVWHSVSELITDVPDKE
;
A
#
# COMPACT_ATOMS: atom_id res chain seq x y z
N ARG A 1 7.60 13.80 -22.68
CA ARG A 1 6.77 13.99 -21.47
C ARG A 1 7.15 15.33 -20.86
N ILE A 2 6.49 16.43 -21.25
CA ILE A 2 6.80 17.78 -20.73
C ILE A 2 5.76 18.19 -19.67
N LEU A 3 4.51 17.78 -19.84
CA LEU A 3 3.40 18.19 -18.97
C LEU A 3 3.20 17.29 -17.74
N THR A 4 3.51 15.99 -17.84
CA THR A 4 3.42 15.05 -16.70
C THR A 4 4.48 15.39 -15.66
N GLY A 5 4.06 15.71 -14.43
CA GLY A 5 4.95 16.13 -13.35
C GLY A 5 5.19 17.64 -13.27
N SER A 6 4.48 18.47 -14.05
CA SER A 6 4.64 19.93 -14.01
C SER A 6 4.03 20.60 -12.78
N GLU A 7 3.19 19.88 -12.03
CA GLU A 7 2.54 20.36 -10.80
C GLU A 7 1.84 21.73 -10.96
N GLY A 8 1.31 22.00 -12.17
CA GLY A 8 0.57 23.23 -12.47
C GLY A 8 1.41 24.45 -12.88
N THR A 9 2.74 24.29 -13.03
CA THR A 9 3.64 25.43 -13.37
C THR A 9 3.71 25.77 -14.87
N LEU A 10 3.37 24.82 -15.73
CA LEU A 10 3.59 24.95 -17.18
C LEU A 10 2.31 25.26 -17.98
N ALA A 11 1.18 24.65 -17.60
CA ALA A 11 -0.08 24.78 -18.31
C ALA A 11 -1.24 24.26 -17.46
N PHE A 12 -2.46 24.63 -17.86
CA PHE A 12 -3.69 24.01 -17.38
C PHE A 12 -4.07 22.83 -18.28
N ILE A 13 -4.28 21.65 -17.70
CA ILE A 13 -4.80 20.48 -18.42
C ILE A 13 -6.33 20.50 -18.30
N THR A 14 -7.04 20.65 -19.41
CA THR A 14 -8.51 20.69 -19.43
C THR A 14 -9.14 19.33 -19.72
N GLU A 15 -8.44 18.46 -20.45
CA GLU A 15 -8.93 17.12 -20.83
C GLU A 15 -7.79 16.09 -20.84
N ALA A 16 -8.12 14.83 -20.57
CA ALA A 16 -7.20 13.71 -20.69
C ALA A 16 -7.92 12.47 -21.23
N ARG A 17 -7.30 11.78 -22.19
CA ARG A 17 -7.73 10.43 -22.60
C ARG A 17 -6.93 9.42 -21.78
N LEU A 18 -7.64 8.58 -21.03
CA LEU A 18 -7.05 7.55 -20.17
C LEU A 18 -7.30 6.17 -20.75
N ASP A 19 -6.28 5.32 -20.70
CA ASP A 19 -6.46 3.88 -20.89
C ASP A 19 -6.83 3.27 -19.53
N ILE A 20 -7.95 2.57 -19.48
CA ILE A 20 -8.54 2.06 -18.23
C ILE A 20 -8.46 0.54 -18.17
N THR A 21 -8.20 0.00 -16.99
CA THR A 21 -8.19 -1.44 -16.77
C THR A 21 -9.61 -1.96 -16.52
N ARG A 22 -9.87 -3.21 -16.92
CA ARG A 22 -11.16 -3.86 -16.70
C ARG A 22 -11.38 -4.13 -15.21
N LEU A 23 -12.62 -3.97 -14.73
CA LEU A 23 -12.96 -4.29 -13.35
C LEU A 23 -12.68 -5.79 -13.05
N PRO A 24 -11.89 -6.10 -12.01
CA PRO A 24 -11.62 -7.49 -11.64
C PRO A 24 -12.87 -8.14 -11.04
N LYS A 25 -13.11 -9.42 -11.36
CA LYS A 25 -14.22 -10.20 -10.79
C LYS A 25 -14.05 -10.44 -9.28
N VAL A 26 -12.81 -10.48 -8.80
CA VAL A 26 -12.45 -10.75 -7.42
C VAL A 26 -11.32 -9.82 -7.01
N ARG A 27 -11.42 -9.23 -5.82
CA ARG A 27 -10.36 -8.49 -5.15
C ARG A 27 -10.06 -9.16 -3.81
N ARG A 28 -8.78 -9.22 -3.45
CA ARG A 28 -8.29 -9.75 -2.18
C ARG A 28 -7.20 -8.82 -1.67
N LEU A 29 -7.21 -8.60 -0.36
CA LEU A 29 -6.15 -7.93 0.37
C LEU A 29 -5.51 -8.98 1.28
N VAL A 30 -4.19 -8.99 1.33
CA VAL A 30 -3.42 -9.88 2.20
C VAL A 30 -2.52 -8.99 3.05
N ASN A 31 -2.68 -9.07 4.37
CA ASN A 31 -1.80 -8.42 5.32
C ASN A 31 -0.69 -9.39 5.70
N VAL A 32 0.56 -8.93 5.65
CA VAL A 32 1.72 -9.70 6.11
C VAL A 32 2.43 -8.88 7.18
N LYS A 33 2.43 -9.38 8.41
CA LYS A 33 3.15 -8.77 9.52
C LYS A 33 4.56 -9.33 9.57
N TYR A 34 5.55 -8.45 9.63
CA TYR A 34 6.95 -8.79 9.77
C TYR A 34 7.45 -8.40 11.17
N ASP A 35 8.49 -9.10 11.62
CA ASP A 35 9.20 -8.81 12.87
C ASP A 35 10.06 -7.53 12.78
N SER A 36 10.45 -7.12 11.56
CA SER A 36 11.17 -5.87 11.33
C SER A 36 10.85 -5.26 9.97
N PHE A 37 11.12 -3.96 9.83
CA PHE A 37 10.98 -3.26 8.55
C PHE A 37 11.98 -3.79 7.50
N ASP A 38 13.20 -4.16 7.90
CA ASP A 38 14.19 -4.77 7.01
C ASP A 38 13.70 -6.12 6.47
N SER A 39 13.10 -6.96 7.32
CA SER A 39 12.46 -8.22 6.91
C SER A 39 11.39 -7.99 5.85
N ALA A 40 10.56 -6.95 6.01
CA ALA A 40 9.54 -6.58 5.03
C ALA A 40 10.16 -6.16 3.68
N LEU A 41 11.20 -5.33 3.70
CA LEU A 41 11.90 -4.88 2.49
C LEU A 41 12.59 -6.04 1.75
N ARG A 42 13.21 -6.98 2.48
CA ARG A 42 13.84 -8.17 1.89
C ARG A 42 12.83 -9.09 1.20
N ASN A 43 11.59 -9.15 1.69
CA ASN A 43 10.54 -9.96 1.07
C ASN A 43 9.84 -9.25 -0.12
N ALA A 44 10.06 -7.95 -0.31
CA ALA A 44 9.40 -7.19 -1.38
C ALA A 44 9.60 -7.78 -2.80
N PRO A 45 10.79 -8.27 -3.21
CA PRO A 45 10.96 -8.88 -4.53
C PRO A 45 10.05 -10.09 -4.76
N PHE A 46 9.89 -10.96 -3.76
CA PHE A 46 8.98 -12.10 -3.82
C PHE A 46 7.51 -11.65 -4.00
N MET A 47 7.10 -10.58 -3.32
CA MET A 47 5.74 -10.04 -3.48
C MET A 47 5.50 -9.43 -4.86
N VAL A 48 6.52 -8.84 -5.49
CA VAL A 48 6.44 -8.32 -6.87
C VAL A 48 6.26 -9.47 -7.87
N GLU A 49 6.99 -10.58 -7.67
CA GLU A 49 6.88 -11.78 -8.52
C GLU A 49 5.49 -12.43 -8.46
N ALA A 50 4.75 -12.26 -7.35
CA ALA A 50 3.37 -12.71 -7.21
C ALA A 50 2.37 -11.95 -8.11
N LYS A 51 2.82 -10.94 -8.87
CA LYS A 51 2.00 -10.10 -9.76
C LYS A 51 0.79 -9.49 -9.04
N ALA A 52 1.00 -9.09 -7.78
CA ALA A 52 0.01 -8.35 -7.02
C ALA A 52 -0.31 -7.02 -7.72
N LEU A 53 -1.54 -6.54 -7.57
CA LEU A 53 -1.97 -5.26 -8.15
C LEU A 53 -1.22 -4.08 -7.50
N SER A 54 -0.97 -4.17 -6.19
CA SER A 54 -0.11 -3.26 -5.44
C SER A 54 0.52 -4.01 -4.28
N VAL A 55 1.71 -3.56 -3.87
CA VAL A 55 2.42 -3.98 -2.67
C VAL A 55 2.83 -2.72 -1.95
N GLU A 56 2.35 -2.55 -0.71
CA GLU A 56 2.63 -1.40 0.12
C GLU A 56 3.26 -1.88 1.43
N THR A 57 4.31 -1.19 1.88
CA THR A 57 4.97 -1.49 3.16
C THR A 57 4.72 -0.34 4.13
N VAL A 58 4.26 -0.67 5.34
CA VAL A 58 3.99 0.30 6.41
C VAL A 58 4.94 0.01 7.57
N ASP A 59 5.63 1.03 8.06
CA ASP A 59 6.50 0.90 9.23
C ASP A 59 5.71 0.90 10.55
N SER A 60 6.41 0.62 11.65
CA SER A 60 5.80 0.60 12.98
C SER A 60 5.30 1.98 13.42
N LYS A 61 5.93 3.07 12.98
CA LYS A 61 5.55 4.43 13.36
C LYS A 61 4.18 4.79 12.77
N VAL A 62 4.01 4.60 11.46
CA VAL A 62 2.73 4.86 10.77
C VAL A 62 1.64 3.92 11.29
N LEU A 63 1.97 2.65 11.53
CA LEU A 63 1.00 1.70 12.11
C LEU A 63 0.56 2.14 13.51
N ASN A 64 1.49 2.58 14.37
CA ASN A 64 1.16 3.04 15.71
C ASN A 64 0.29 4.30 15.70
N LEU A 65 0.54 5.24 14.79
CA LEU A 65 -0.35 6.38 14.60
C LEU A 65 -1.75 5.94 14.15
N ALA A 66 -1.84 4.96 13.25
CA ALA A 66 -3.13 4.43 12.80
C ALA A 66 -3.92 3.71 13.93
N ARG A 67 -3.24 3.21 14.96
CA ARG A 67 -3.88 2.59 16.14
C ARG A 67 -4.63 3.59 17.02
N GLU A 68 -4.29 4.88 16.93
CA GLU A 68 -4.94 5.96 17.67
C GLU A 68 -6.24 6.43 16.99
N ASP A 69 -6.48 6.04 15.75
CA ASP A 69 -7.69 6.39 15.00
C ASP A 69 -8.88 5.49 15.38
N ILE A 70 -10.09 6.05 15.41
CA ILE A 70 -11.34 5.32 15.70
C ILE A 70 -11.55 4.11 14.78
N VAL A 71 -11.05 4.18 13.55
CA VAL A 71 -11.15 3.09 12.56
C VAL A 71 -10.39 1.84 13.02
N TRP A 72 -9.37 1.97 13.89
CA TRP A 72 -8.56 0.85 14.37
C TRP A 72 -9.41 -0.30 14.93
N HIS A 73 -10.46 0.02 15.69
CA HIS A 73 -11.35 -0.98 16.30
C HIS A 73 -12.07 -1.87 15.27
N SER A 74 -12.21 -1.40 14.03
CA SER A 74 -12.85 -2.17 12.95
C SER A 74 -11.89 -3.12 12.22
N VAL A 75 -10.58 -2.93 12.36
CA VAL A 75 -9.56 -3.64 11.58
C VAL A 75 -8.51 -4.35 12.42
N SER A 76 -8.47 -4.13 13.74
CA SER A 76 -7.43 -4.64 14.64
C SER A 76 -7.27 -6.17 14.58
N GLU A 77 -8.37 -6.91 14.45
CA GLU A 77 -8.36 -8.38 14.33
C GLU A 77 -7.67 -8.89 13.06
N LEU A 78 -7.54 -8.04 12.03
CA LEU A 78 -6.87 -8.36 10.77
C LEU A 78 -5.36 -8.09 10.80
N ILE A 79 -4.85 -7.56 11.93
CA ILE A 79 -3.46 -7.15 12.11
C ILE A 79 -2.97 -7.75 13.44
N THR A 80 -2.73 -9.05 13.42
CA THR A 80 -2.21 -9.79 14.58
C THR A 80 -0.71 -9.65 14.70
N ASP A 81 -0.21 -9.64 15.93
CA ASP A 81 1.23 -9.63 16.20
C ASP A 81 1.87 -10.97 15.80
N VAL A 82 3.18 -10.92 15.52
CA VAL A 82 3.96 -12.12 15.20
C VAL A 82 4.21 -12.87 16.51
N PRO A 83 3.86 -14.16 16.63
CA PRO A 83 4.13 -14.93 17.83
C PRO A 83 5.61 -14.85 18.23
N ASP A 84 5.85 -14.74 19.54
CA ASP A 84 7.20 -14.70 20.13
C ASP A 84 8.10 -13.55 19.64
N LYS A 85 7.49 -12.45 19.17
CA LYS A 85 8.16 -11.21 18.74
C LYS A 85 7.41 -10.00 19.30
N GLU A 86 8.14 -9.09 19.95
CA GLU A 86 7.64 -7.75 20.30
C GLU A 86 7.73 -6.79 19.11
#